data_AF-A0A6G1JWL3-F1
#
_entry.id   AF-A0A6G1JWL3-F1
#
_cell.length_a   1.000
_cell.length_b   1.000
_cell.length_c   1.000
_cell.angle_alpha   90.00
_cell.angle_beta   90.00
_cell.angle_gamma   90.00
#
_symmetry.space_group_name_H-M   'P 1'
#
loop_
_entity.id
_entity.type
_entity.pdbx_description
1 polymer ?
#
loop_
_entity_poly.entity_id
_entity_poly.type
_entity_poly.pdbx_seq_one_letter_code
_entity_poly.pdbx_strand_id
1 'polypeptide(L)'
;MSDGLNHARAMRIAEIMTDFRNLQYYLSQLHTTPTAEEYYLEGYSLLRQCTAEGQAILEAPFAASSSGAGGNPEHEKQQLKSIIVDAAVRRFQCQRSFLRSHAGLRWINSRNSILRGQKPNASHMSALQATDMTLRMELLSITDAYVESAVRTQDASQGKWLAEDPSLAQMQQILMTR
;
A
#
# COMPACT_ATOMS: atom_id res chain seq x y z
N MET A 1 3.35 32.25 -14.94
CA MET A 1 4.53 31.76 -15.71
C MET A 1 4.89 30.42 -15.10
N SER A 2 5.15 29.37 -15.88
CA SER A 2 5.59 28.11 -15.29
C SER A 2 6.89 28.31 -14.55
N ASP A 3 6.97 27.73 -13.36
CA ASP A 3 8.11 27.80 -12.45
C ASP A 3 9.33 26.96 -12.91
N GLY A 4 9.30 26.44 -14.14
CA GLY A 4 10.36 25.57 -14.69
C GLY A 4 10.41 24.17 -14.09
N LEU A 5 9.51 23.81 -13.16
CA LEU A 5 9.57 22.53 -12.43
C LEU A 5 8.74 21.40 -13.07
N ASN A 6 8.13 21.61 -14.24
CA ASN A 6 7.30 20.58 -14.89
C ASN A 6 8.09 19.30 -15.20
N HIS A 7 9.38 19.41 -15.53
CA HIS A 7 10.23 18.22 -15.71
C HIS A 7 10.41 17.45 -14.40
N ALA A 8 10.67 18.14 -13.28
CA ALA A 8 10.78 17.51 -11.97
C ALA A 8 9.46 16.84 -11.54
N ARG A 9 8.31 17.47 -11.83
CA ARG A 9 6.98 16.87 -11.61
C ARG A 9 6.77 15.60 -12.44
N ALA A 10 7.10 15.64 -13.73
CA ALA A 10 6.98 14.48 -14.61
C ALA A 10 7.84 13.30 -14.13
N MET A 11 9.09 13.58 -13.73
CA MET A 11 9.97 12.59 -13.11
C MET A 11 9.38 12.02 -11.83
N ARG A 12 8.86 12.88 -10.95
CA ARG A 12 8.24 12.45 -9.69
C ARG A 12 7.03 11.54 -9.90
N ILE A 13 6.19 11.85 -10.90
CA ILE A 13 5.08 10.99 -11.30
C ILE A 13 5.60 9.61 -11.73
N ALA A 14 6.62 9.55 -12.58
CA ALA A 14 7.19 8.28 -13.04
C ALA A 14 7.74 7.42 -11.89
N GLU A 15 8.39 8.05 -10.91
CA GLU A 15 8.87 7.37 -9.69
C GLU A 15 7.71 6.77 -8.88
N ILE A 16 6.70 7.58 -8.55
CA ILE A 16 5.53 7.13 -7.78
C ILE A 16 4.80 6.00 -8.51
N MET A 17 4.61 6.13 -9.82
CA MET A 17 3.93 5.12 -10.64
C MET A 17 4.74 3.82 -10.75
N THR A 18 6.07 3.89 -10.74
CA THR A 18 6.94 2.71 -10.70
C THR A 18 6.79 1.97 -9.37
N ASP A 19 6.85 2.70 -8.25
CA ASP A 19 6.68 2.12 -6.92
C ASP A 19 5.27 1.52 -6.76
N PHE A 20 4.23 2.23 -7.22
CA PHE A 20 2.86 1.73 -7.25
C PHE A 20 2.73 0.43 -8.05
N ARG A 21 3.30 0.37 -9.26
CA ARG A 21 3.27 -0.84 -10.10
C ARG A 21 3.95 -2.03 -9.40
N ASN A 22 5.08 -1.79 -8.74
CA ASN A 22 5.80 -2.84 -8.01
C ASN A 22 4.96 -3.38 -6.85
N LEU A 23 4.33 -2.49 -6.06
CA LEU A 23 3.43 -2.90 -4.97
C LEU A 23 2.23 -3.69 -5.49
N GLN A 24 1.63 -3.25 -6.59
CA GLN A 24 0.53 -3.95 -7.25
C GLN A 24 0.95 -5.34 -7.74
N TYR A 25 2.14 -5.46 -8.33
CA TYR A 25 2.71 -6.75 -8.70
C TYR A 25 2.79 -7.67 -7.47
N TYR A 26 3.40 -7.24 -6.36
CA TYR A 26 3.46 -8.06 -5.15
C TYR A 26 2.09 -8.47 -4.61
N LEU A 27 1.13 -7.54 -4.55
CA LEU A 27 -0.22 -7.82 -4.07
C LEU A 27 -0.97 -8.81 -4.97
N SER A 28 -0.80 -8.70 -6.30
CA SER A 28 -1.39 -9.65 -7.25
C SER A 28 -0.79 -11.05 -7.19
N GLN A 29 0.45 -11.19 -6.70
CA GLN A 29 1.12 -12.47 -6.54
C GLN A 29 0.76 -13.17 -5.22
N LEU A 30 -0.03 -12.53 -4.34
CA LEU A 30 -0.49 -13.14 -3.09
C LEU A 30 -1.49 -14.26 -3.39
N HIS A 31 -0.97 -15.49 -3.47
CA HIS A 31 -1.77 -16.69 -3.62
C HIS A 31 -1.55 -17.57 -2.39
N THR A 32 -2.63 -17.86 -1.68
CA THR A 32 -2.63 -18.81 -0.57
C THR A 32 -3.71 -19.85 -0.78
N THR A 33 -3.45 -21.08 -0.36
CA THR A 33 -4.35 -22.22 -0.52
C THR A 33 -4.75 -22.76 0.86
N PRO A 34 -5.54 -22.00 1.66
CA PRO A 34 -6.01 -22.48 2.94
C PRO A 34 -6.94 -23.69 2.75
N THR A 35 -6.91 -24.61 3.71
CA THR A 35 -7.97 -25.63 3.81
C THR A 35 -9.31 -24.99 4.21
N ALA A 36 -10.42 -25.73 4.07
CA ALA A 36 -11.74 -25.25 4.48
C ALA A 36 -11.79 -24.85 5.98
N GLU A 37 -11.07 -25.59 6.84
CA GLU A 37 -10.94 -25.29 8.27
C GLU A 37 -10.13 -24.01 8.53
N GLU A 38 -9.19 -23.67 7.64
CA GLU A 38 -8.29 -22.52 7.80
C GLU A 38 -8.80 -21.24 7.14
N TYR A 39 -9.79 -21.35 6.25
CA TYR A 39 -10.24 -20.26 5.40
C TYR A 39 -10.59 -18.99 6.19
N TYR A 40 -11.23 -19.14 7.34
CA TYR A 40 -11.67 -18.03 8.20
C TYR A 40 -10.64 -17.61 9.25
N LEU A 41 -9.46 -18.24 9.30
CA LEU A 41 -8.41 -17.79 10.21
C LEU A 41 -7.93 -16.39 9.82
N GLU A 42 -7.52 -15.64 10.85
CA GLU A 42 -7.24 -14.21 10.77
C GLU A 42 -6.24 -13.87 9.67
N GLY A 43 -5.09 -14.57 9.61
CA GLY A 43 -4.06 -14.29 8.60
C GLY A 43 -4.50 -14.59 7.17
N TYR A 44 -5.27 -15.67 6.93
CA TYR A 44 -5.78 -15.97 5.59
C TYR A 44 -6.85 -14.97 5.15
N SER A 45 -7.74 -14.58 6.07
CA SER A 45 -8.75 -13.55 5.81
C SER A 45 -8.10 -12.20 5.51
N LEU A 46 -7.07 -11.83 6.27
CA LEU A 46 -6.29 -10.61 6.05
C LEU A 46 -5.63 -10.58 4.67
N LEU A 47 -5.01 -11.68 4.23
CA LEU A 47 -4.36 -11.72 2.91
C LEU A 47 -5.36 -11.53 1.78
N ARG A 48 -6.52 -12.19 1.85
CA ARG A 48 -7.59 -11.99 0.88
C ARG A 48 -8.07 -10.54 0.87
N GLN A 49 -8.22 -9.93 2.05
CA GLN A 49 -8.55 -8.51 2.15
C GLN A 49 -7.49 -7.64 1.48
N CYS A 50 -6.20 -7.90 1.69
CA CYS A 50 -5.11 -7.13 1.08
C CYS A 50 -5.11 -7.26 -0.46
N THR A 51 -5.38 -8.45 -1.00
CA THR A 51 -5.52 -8.66 -2.45
C THR A 51 -6.73 -7.90 -3.00
N ALA A 52 -7.88 -7.97 -2.32
CA ALA A 52 -9.09 -7.25 -2.72
C ALA A 52 -8.89 -5.72 -2.66
N GLU A 53 -8.23 -5.20 -1.62
CA GLU A 53 -7.85 -3.79 -1.51
C GLU A 53 -6.93 -3.38 -2.67
N GLY A 54 -5.92 -4.20 -3.00
CA GLY A 54 -5.04 -3.96 -4.15
C GLY A 54 -5.79 -3.81 -5.46
N GLN A 55 -6.75 -4.72 -5.74
CA GLN A 55 -7.61 -4.66 -6.92
C GLN A 55 -8.52 -3.42 -6.92
N ALA A 56 -9.17 -3.11 -5.79
CA ALA A 56 -10.03 -1.94 -5.67
C ALA A 56 -9.26 -0.63 -5.97
N ILE A 57 -7.97 -0.54 -5.58
CA ILE A 57 -7.13 0.62 -5.88
C ILE A 57 -6.81 0.73 -7.38
N LEU A 58 -6.70 -0.39 -8.11
CA LEU A 58 -6.53 -0.39 -9.58
C LEU A 58 -7.81 0.07 -10.28
N GLU A 59 -8.96 -0.42 -9.84
CA GLU A 59 -10.27 -0.13 -10.42
C GLU A 59 -10.76 1.29 -10.13
N ALA A 60 -10.23 1.92 -9.08
CA ALA A 60 -10.61 3.29 -8.71
C ALA A 60 -10.33 4.28 -9.87
N PRO A 61 -11.28 5.18 -10.20
CA PRO A 61 -11.12 6.15 -11.27
C PRO A 61 -10.01 7.15 -10.94
N PHE A 62 -9.31 7.62 -11.98
CA PHE A 62 -8.27 8.61 -11.83
C PHE A 62 -8.88 9.98 -11.50
N ALA A 63 -8.52 10.55 -10.34
CA ALA A 63 -9.16 11.77 -9.85
C ALA A 63 -8.58 13.07 -10.44
N ALA A 64 -7.54 13.00 -11.30
CA ALA A 64 -7.00 14.21 -11.92
C ALA A 64 -7.92 14.71 -13.04
N SER A 65 -8.23 16.00 -13.02
CA SER A 65 -9.06 16.64 -14.04
C SER A 65 -8.36 16.63 -15.40
N SER A 66 -9.03 16.07 -16.41
CA SER A 66 -8.58 16.05 -17.81
C SER A 66 -8.91 17.36 -18.55
N SER A 67 -8.62 18.52 -17.96
CA SER A 67 -8.72 19.78 -18.70
C SER A 67 -7.55 19.83 -19.68
N GLY A 68 -7.86 19.77 -20.99
CA GLY A 68 -6.88 19.63 -22.05
C GLY A 68 -5.76 20.67 -21.97
N ALA A 69 -4.51 20.20 -22.09
CA ALA A 69 -3.33 21.05 -22.14
C ALA A 69 -3.34 21.87 -23.45
N GLY A 70 -4.06 23.00 -23.45
CA GLY A 70 -4.07 23.97 -24.56
C GLY A 70 -2.76 24.75 -24.69
N GLY A 71 -1.61 24.10 -24.45
CA GLY A 71 -0.28 24.70 -24.46
C GLY A 71 -0.02 25.70 -23.33
N ASN A 72 -0.95 25.88 -22.38
CA ASN A 72 -0.76 26.78 -21.25
C ASN A 72 0.08 26.08 -20.17
N PRO A 73 1.30 26.57 -19.88
CA PRO A 73 2.21 25.89 -18.98
C PRO A 73 1.78 25.96 -17.50
N GLU A 74 0.87 26.88 -17.15
CA GLU A 74 0.23 26.91 -15.83
C GLU A 74 -0.86 25.83 -15.71
N HIS A 75 -1.60 25.54 -16.78
CA HIS A 75 -2.53 24.41 -16.78
C HIS A 75 -1.78 23.07 -16.68
N GLU A 76 -0.68 22.94 -17.42
CA GLU A 76 0.18 21.76 -17.35
C GLU A 76 0.72 21.53 -15.93
N LYS A 77 1.20 22.59 -15.27
CA LYS A 77 1.63 22.53 -13.87
C LYS A 77 0.51 21.99 -12.96
N GLN A 78 -0.70 22.53 -13.09
CA GLN A 78 -1.83 22.17 -12.24
C GLN A 78 -2.24 20.72 -12.49
N GLN A 79 -2.23 20.29 -13.75
CA GLN A 79 -2.45 18.90 -14.14
C GLN A 79 -1.42 17.98 -13.50
N LEU A 80 -0.12 18.26 -13.65
CA LEU A 80 0.96 17.45 -13.07
C LEU A 80 0.85 17.35 -11.54
N LYS A 81 0.51 18.44 -10.85
CA LYS A 81 0.28 18.42 -9.40
C LYS A 81 -0.88 17.51 -9.00
N SER A 82 -2.00 17.57 -9.72
CA SER A 82 -3.14 16.68 -9.46
C SER A 82 -2.80 15.21 -9.72
N ILE A 83 -1.97 14.92 -10.73
CA ILE A 83 -1.47 13.57 -11.00
C ILE A 83 -0.57 13.07 -9.86
N ILE A 84 0.36 13.91 -9.37
CA ILE A 84 1.22 13.56 -8.21
C ILE A 84 0.35 13.19 -7.01
N VAL A 85 -0.66 13.99 -6.71
CA VAL A 85 -1.56 13.76 -5.58
C VAL A 85 -2.32 12.44 -5.71
N ASP A 86 -2.96 12.17 -6.86
CA ASP A 86 -3.69 10.91 -7.06
C ASP A 86 -2.75 9.69 -7.00
N ALA A 87 -1.61 9.76 -7.68
CA ALA A 87 -0.63 8.68 -7.70
C ALA A 87 -0.06 8.40 -6.29
N ALA A 88 0.22 9.45 -5.51
CA ALA A 88 0.71 9.31 -4.13
C ALA A 88 -0.34 8.66 -3.22
N VAL A 89 -1.62 9.04 -3.33
CA VAL A 89 -2.72 8.41 -2.58
C VAL A 89 -2.81 6.92 -2.90
N ARG A 90 -2.76 6.54 -4.18
CA ARG A 90 -2.79 5.12 -4.59
C ARG A 90 -1.59 4.35 -4.07
N ARG A 91 -0.38 4.91 -4.21
CA ARG A 91 0.85 4.31 -3.67
C ARG A 91 0.76 4.12 -2.16
N PHE A 92 0.27 5.11 -1.44
CA PHE A 92 0.07 5.05 0.02
C PHE A 92 -0.88 3.91 0.41
N GLN A 93 -2.05 3.80 -0.23
CA GLN A 93 -2.99 2.72 0.03
C GLN A 93 -2.36 1.34 -0.27
N CYS A 94 -1.68 1.20 -1.40
CA CYS A 94 -0.99 -0.05 -1.76
C CYS A 94 0.14 -0.40 -0.79
N GLN A 95 0.93 0.58 -0.35
CA GLN A 95 2.00 0.35 0.62
C GLN A 95 1.42 -0.17 1.94
N ARG A 96 0.30 0.38 2.39
CA ARG A 96 -0.40 -0.10 3.59
C ARG A 96 -0.86 -1.55 3.44
N SER A 97 -1.54 -1.88 2.34
CA SER A 97 -1.99 -3.26 2.07
C SER A 97 -0.79 -4.22 1.91
N PHE A 98 0.32 -3.76 1.34
CA PHE A 98 1.57 -4.52 1.22
C PHE A 98 2.21 -4.83 2.58
N LEU A 99 2.29 -3.85 3.48
CA LEU A 99 2.83 -4.09 4.83
C LEU A 99 1.94 -5.06 5.62
N ARG A 100 0.61 -4.88 5.53
CA ARG A 100 -0.37 -5.79 6.14
C ARG A 100 -0.27 -7.20 5.57
N SER A 101 -0.07 -7.34 4.26
CA SER A 101 0.06 -8.67 3.64
C SER A 101 1.35 -9.38 4.07
N HIS A 102 2.46 -8.66 4.21
CA HIS A 102 3.70 -9.22 4.75
C HIS A 102 3.54 -9.72 6.19
N ALA A 103 2.75 -9.04 7.03
CA ALA A 103 2.39 -9.53 8.36
C ALA A 103 1.58 -10.83 8.30
N GLY A 104 0.59 -10.89 7.40
CA GLY A 104 -0.17 -12.11 7.14
C GLY A 104 0.69 -13.28 6.67
N LEU A 105 1.65 -13.05 5.77
CA LEU A 105 2.59 -14.08 5.29
C LEU A 105 3.50 -14.59 6.41
N ARG A 106 4.01 -13.71 7.27
CA ARG A 106 4.78 -14.13 8.47
C ARG A 106 3.94 -14.97 9.41
N TRP A 107 2.67 -14.61 9.62
CA TRP A 107 1.74 -15.40 10.41
C TRP A 107 1.54 -16.80 9.83
N ILE A 108 1.31 -16.92 8.51
CA ILE A 108 1.17 -18.24 7.83
C ILE A 108 2.45 -19.07 8.01
N ASN A 109 3.61 -18.48 7.77
CA ASN A 109 4.89 -19.18 7.87
C ASN A 109 5.15 -19.67 9.31
N SER A 110 4.85 -18.84 10.31
CA SER A 110 4.97 -19.20 11.73
C SER A 110 4.03 -20.36 12.08
N ARG A 111 2.77 -20.27 11.65
CA ARG A 111 1.77 -21.32 11.86
C ARG A 111 2.17 -22.64 11.20
N ASN A 112 2.65 -22.61 9.97
CA ASN A 112 3.14 -23.79 9.25
C ASN A 112 4.35 -24.42 9.95
N SER A 113 5.26 -23.60 10.49
CA SER A 113 6.42 -24.07 11.26
C SER A 113 6.04 -24.72 12.59
N ILE A 114 4.99 -24.23 13.25
CA ILE A 114 4.46 -24.81 14.50
C ILE A 114 3.81 -26.15 14.21
N LEU A 115 2.93 -26.21 13.21
CA LEU A 115 2.13 -27.40 12.92
C LEU A 115 2.90 -28.49 12.21
N ARG A 116 3.89 -28.13 11.37
CA ARG A 116 4.69 -29.08 10.58
C ARG A 116 3.83 -30.12 9.81
N GLY A 117 2.69 -29.67 9.29
CA GLY A 117 1.71 -30.50 8.59
C GLY A 117 0.74 -31.30 9.47
N GLN A 118 0.84 -31.21 10.79
CA GLN A 118 -0.11 -31.84 11.72
C GLN A 118 -1.33 -30.96 11.97
N LYS A 119 -2.43 -31.58 12.39
CA LYS A 119 -3.59 -30.83 12.90
C LYS A 119 -3.25 -30.13 14.22
N PRO A 120 -3.81 -28.93 14.49
CA PRO A 120 -3.70 -28.29 15.79
C PRO A 120 -4.14 -29.22 16.93
N ASN A 121 -3.36 -29.28 18.00
CA ASN A 121 -3.67 -30.05 19.21
C ASN A 121 -3.18 -29.27 20.45
N ALA A 122 -3.44 -29.78 21.64
CA ALA A 122 -3.13 -29.11 22.91
C ALA A 122 -1.66 -28.63 23.02
N SER A 123 -0.70 -29.38 22.45
CA SER A 123 0.72 -29.00 22.49
C SER A 123 1.05 -27.79 21.60
N HIS A 124 0.24 -27.51 20.59
CA HIS A 124 0.43 -26.38 19.66
C HIS A 124 -0.25 -25.09 20.13
N MET A 125 -1.26 -25.19 21.00
CA MET A 125 -2.19 -24.08 21.26
C MET A 125 -1.52 -22.80 21.77
N SER A 126 -0.58 -22.90 22.70
CA SER A 126 0.12 -21.72 23.24
C SER A 126 0.95 -21.00 22.17
N ALA A 127 1.65 -21.74 21.32
CA ALA A 127 2.45 -21.20 20.24
C ALA A 127 1.59 -20.57 19.13
N LEU A 128 0.44 -21.18 18.81
CA LEU A 128 -0.52 -20.62 17.86
C LEU A 128 -1.12 -19.32 18.38
N GLN A 129 -1.52 -19.27 19.66
CA GLN A 129 -2.03 -18.06 20.30
C GLN A 129 -0.98 -16.93 20.31
N ALA A 130 0.29 -17.25 20.58
CA ALA A 130 1.37 -16.28 20.50
C ALA A 130 1.57 -15.73 19.07
N THR A 131 1.41 -16.59 18.07
CA THR A 131 1.47 -16.22 16.65
C THR A 131 0.33 -15.25 16.28
N ASP A 132 -0.89 -15.53 16.74
CA ASP A 132 -2.04 -14.64 16.55
C ASP A 132 -1.83 -13.28 17.24
N MET A 133 -1.32 -13.29 18.47
CA MET A 133 -1.02 -12.05 19.19
C MET A 133 0.05 -11.22 18.47
N THR A 134 1.09 -11.87 17.96
CA THR A 134 2.16 -11.22 17.19
C THR A 134 1.60 -10.54 15.93
N LEU A 135 0.70 -11.21 15.20
CA LEU A 135 0.03 -10.61 14.04
C LEU A 135 -0.77 -9.36 14.44
N ARG A 136 -1.57 -9.43 15.50
CA ARG A 136 -2.37 -8.28 15.96
C ARG A 136 -1.51 -7.10 16.37
N MET A 137 -0.44 -7.36 17.13
CA MET A 137 0.50 -6.31 17.54
C MET A 137 1.19 -5.68 16.35
N GLU A 138 1.58 -6.48 15.36
CA GLU A 138 2.16 -5.97 14.13
C GLU A 138 1.16 -5.11 13.34
N LEU A 139 -0.09 -5.56 13.18
CA LEU A 139 -1.13 -4.79 12.50
C LEU A 139 -1.43 -3.46 13.20
N LEU A 140 -1.45 -3.44 14.53
CA LEU A 140 -1.61 -2.21 15.32
C LEU A 140 -0.46 -1.23 15.10
N SER A 141 0.74 -1.72 14.83
CA SER A 141 1.90 -0.86 14.53
C SER A 141 1.87 -0.25 13.13
N ILE A 142 1.14 -0.87 12.18
CA ILE A 142 1.00 -0.38 10.80
C ILE A 142 -0.06 0.72 10.77
N THR A 143 0.30 1.87 11.34
CA THR A 143 -0.51 3.09 11.30
C THR A 143 -0.31 3.86 10.00
N ASP A 144 -1.27 4.69 9.63
CA ASP A 144 -1.14 5.60 8.48
C ASP A 144 0.11 6.50 8.57
N ALA A 145 0.46 6.97 9.77
CA ALA A 145 1.68 7.74 10.01
C ALA A 145 2.95 6.93 9.78
N TYR A 146 2.96 5.65 10.20
CA TYR A 146 4.07 4.76 9.94
C TYR A 146 4.25 4.50 8.44
N VAL A 147 3.16 4.22 7.72
CA VAL A 147 3.19 3.96 6.27
C VAL A 147 3.73 5.18 5.52
N GLU A 148 3.22 6.38 5.83
CA GLU A 148 3.65 7.61 5.17
C GLU A 148 5.12 7.93 5.46
N SER A 149 5.54 7.80 6.73
CA SER A 149 6.92 8.01 7.14
C SER A 149 7.88 7.04 6.44
N ALA A 150 7.51 5.76 6.32
CA ALA A 150 8.32 4.76 5.63
C ALA A 150 8.53 5.12 4.15
N VAL A 151 7.46 5.50 3.45
CA VAL A 151 7.51 5.93 2.04
C VAL A 151 8.36 7.19 1.88
N ARG A 152 8.12 8.21 2.71
CA ARG A 152 8.83 9.49 2.64
C ARG A 152 10.31 9.32 2.96
N THR A 153 10.65 8.52 3.95
CA THR A 153 12.04 8.24 4.34
C THR A 153 12.78 7.50 3.23
N GLN A 154 12.14 6.49 2.62
CA GLN A 154 12.71 5.78 1.47
C GLN A 154 13.00 6.73 0.32
N ASP A 155 12.03 7.57 -0.07
CA ASP A 155 12.20 8.50 -1.17
C ASP A 155 13.26 9.57 -0.89
N ALA A 156 13.30 10.10 0.33
CA ALA A 156 14.32 11.05 0.76
C ALA A 156 15.72 10.43 0.74
N SER A 157 15.87 9.17 1.17
CA SER A 157 17.14 8.45 1.13
C SER A 157 17.66 8.23 -0.31
N GLN A 158 16.76 8.23 -1.29
CA GLN A 158 17.07 8.11 -2.71
C GLN A 158 17.28 9.48 -3.40
N GLY A 159 17.16 10.59 -2.66
CA GLY A 159 17.34 11.94 -3.21
C GLY A 159 16.22 12.37 -4.16
N LYS A 160 15.04 11.75 -4.09
CA LYS A 160 13.88 12.09 -4.94
C LYS A 160 13.36 13.50 -4.62
N TRP A 161 12.71 14.14 -5.60
CA TRP A 161 12.10 15.45 -5.42
C TRP A 161 10.71 15.36 -4.77
N LEU A 162 10.59 15.81 -3.53
CA LEU A 162 9.37 15.63 -2.70
C LEU A 162 8.60 16.93 -2.42
N ALA A 163 8.99 18.05 -3.04
CA ALA A 163 8.50 19.37 -2.68
C ALA A 163 6.99 19.55 -2.85
N GLU A 164 6.36 18.74 -3.72
CA GLU A 164 4.93 18.81 -4.01
C GLU A 164 4.17 17.52 -3.68
N ASP A 165 4.80 16.59 -2.97
CA ASP A 165 4.11 15.40 -2.46
C ASP A 165 3.03 15.81 -1.45
N PRO A 166 1.84 15.17 -1.49
CA PRO A 166 0.81 15.46 -0.51
C PRO A 166 1.25 15.08 0.91
N SER A 167 0.80 15.85 1.88
CA SER A 167 0.88 15.49 3.30
C SER A 167 -0.06 14.31 3.62
N LEU A 168 0.19 13.63 4.74
CA LEU A 168 -0.70 12.58 5.22
C LEU A 168 -2.14 13.06 5.39
N ALA A 169 -2.34 14.25 5.96
CA ALA A 169 -3.66 14.83 6.17
C ALA A 169 -4.40 15.06 4.84
N GLN A 170 -3.71 15.52 3.80
CA GLN A 170 -4.29 15.68 2.46
C GLN A 170 -4.68 14.33 1.86
N MET A 171 -3.82 13.31 1.98
CA MET A 171 -4.14 11.96 1.49
C MET A 171 -5.37 11.39 2.22
N GLN A 172 -5.42 11.52 3.55
CA GLN A 172 -6.57 11.05 4.35
C GLN A 172 -7.85 11.78 3.98
N GLN A 173 -7.80 13.10 3.77
CA GLN A 173 -8.97 13.87 3.34
C GLN A 173 -9.50 13.37 1.98
N ILE A 174 -8.63 13.11 1.02
CA ILE A 174 -9.02 12.58 -0.30
C ILE A 174 -9.70 11.22 -0.14
N LEU A 175 -9.15 10.34 0.70
CA LEU A 175 -9.72 9.02 0.97
C LEU A 175 -11.10 9.08 1.63
N MET A 176 -11.38 10.09 2.45
CA MET A 176 -12.70 10.29 3.07
C MET A 176 -13.76 10.79 2.08
N THR A 177 -13.34 11.45 1.00
CA THR A 177 -14.25 12.05 0.01
C THR A 177 -14.52 11.17 -1.21
N ARG A 178 -13.91 9.98 -1.28
CA ARG A 178 -14.03 9.03 -2.39
C ARG A 178 -15.16 8.04 -2.21
#